data_AF-A0A2E5WFA5-F1
#
_entry.id   AF-A0A2E5WFA5-F1
#
_cell.length_a   1.000
_cell.length_b   1.000
_cell.length_c   1.000
_cell.angle_alpha   90.00
_cell.angle_beta   90.00
_cell.angle_gamma   90.00
#
_symmetry.space_group_name_H-M   'P 1'
#
loop_
_entity.id
_entity.type
_entity.pdbx_description
1 polymer ?
#
loop_
_entity_poly.entity_id
_entity_poly.type
_entity_poly.pdbx_seq_one_letter_code
_entity_poly.pdbx_strand_id
1 'polypeptide(L)' 'MSEAYVSRVFTERGGFTRGIEGPGCDGDGNLYAVNFEREHTIGRVTPDGE' A
#
# COMPACT_ATOMS: atom_id res chain seq x y z
N MET A 1 -22.14 17.99 -12.25
CA MET A 1 -20.98 17.14 -12.57
C MET A 1 -20.00 17.29 -11.43
N SER A 2 -19.65 16.22 -10.73
CA SER A 2 -18.60 16.28 -9.70
C SER A 2 -17.25 16.47 -10.38
N GLU A 3 -16.40 17.33 -9.84
CA GLU A 3 -15.01 17.43 -10.28
C GLU A 3 -14.29 16.09 -10.06
N ALA A 4 -13.44 15.70 -11.01
CA ALA A 4 -12.62 14.52 -10.88
C ALA A 4 -11.52 14.76 -9.84
N TYR A 5 -11.20 13.72 -9.07
CA TYR A 5 -10.07 13.77 -8.14
C TYR A 5 -8.74 13.91 -8.89
N VAL A 6 -7.91 14.87 -8.49
CA VAL A 6 -6.55 15.04 -9.03
C VAL A 6 -5.57 14.25 -8.15
N SER A 7 -4.97 13.20 -8.72
CA SER A 7 -3.96 12.40 -8.02
C SER A 7 -2.72 13.22 -7.72
N ARG A 8 -2.11 12.99 -6.55
CA ARG A 8 -0.82 13.56 -6.15
C ARG A 8 0.13 12.47 -5.67
N VAL A 9 1.43 12.73 -5.78
CA VAL A 9 2.45 11.86 -5.18
C VAL A 9 2.29 11.92 -3.66
N PHE A 10 2.15 10.75 -3.03
CA PHE A 10 1.93 10.65 -1.59
C PHE A 10 3.20 10.30 -0.81
N THR A 11 4.13 9.56 -1.42
CA THR A 11 5.35 9.08 -0.77
C THR A 11 6.60 9.64 -1.45
N GLU A 12 7.69 9.77 -0.69
CA GLU A 12 8.99 10.16 -1.23
C GLU A 12 9.58 9.09 -2.18
N ARG A 13 10.46 9.53 -3.08
CA ARG A 13 11.15 8.61 -4.00
C ARG A 13 12.12 7.71 -3.21
N GLY A 14 12.07 6.41 -3.47
CA GLY A 14 12.99 5.44 -2.86
C GLY A 14 12.62 5.06 -1.41
N GLY A 15 11.42 5.41 -0.94
CA GLY A 15 10.96 5.06 0.42
C GLY A 15 10.58 3.58 0.61
N PHE A 16 10.60 2.77 -0.45
CA PHE A 16 10.27 1.35 -0.39
C PHE A 16 11.51 0.48 -0.56
N THR A 17 11.44 -0.74 -0.01
CA THR A 17 12.49 -1.74 -0.20
C THR A 17 12.57 -2.14 -1.67
N ARG A 18 13.73 -2.65 -2.10
CA ARG A 18 13.94 -3.07 -3.49
C ARG A 18 13.04 -4.25 -3.90
N GLY A 19 12.70 -5.11 -2.95
CA GLY A 19 11.87 -6.30 -3.15
C GLY A 19 10.39 -6.10 -2.88
N ILE A 20 9.89 -4.86 -2.83
CA ILE A 20 8.46 -4.62 -2.55
C ILE A 20 7.57 -5.18 -3.67
N GLU A 21 6.48 -5.84 -3.29
CA GLU A 21 5.48 -6.41 -4.21
C GLU A 21 4.06 -6.21 -3.66
N GLY A 22 3.06 -6.11 -4.56
CA GLY A 22 1.65 -5.84 -4.23
C GLY A 22 1.11 -4.54 -4.84
N PRO A 23 -0.05 -4.02 -4.36
CA PRO A 23 -0.85 -4.56 -3.27
C PRO A 23 -1.80 -5.70 -3.69
N GLY A 24 -2.20 -6.52 -2.72
CA GLY A 24 -3.32 -7.48 -2.84
C GLY A 24 -4.33 -7.27 -1.72
N CYS A 25 -5.59 -7.66 -1.95
CA CYS A 25 -6.64 -7.61 -0.92
C CYS A 25 -7.22 -9.00 -0.65
N ASP A 26 -7.60 -9.29 0.58
CA ASP A 26 -8.36 -10.49 0.94
C ASP A 26 -9.90 -10.25 0.88
N GLY A 27 -10.67 -11.28 1.24
CA GLY A 27 -12.14 -11.22 1.24
C GLY A 27 -12.74 -10.31 2.32
N ASP A 28 -11.96 -9.96 3.34
CA ASP A 28 -12.36 -9.06 4.43
C ASP A 28 -11.97 -7.60 4.13
N GLY A 29 -11.28 -7.35 3.01
CA GLY A 29 -10.86 -6.03 2.56
C GLY A 29 -9.53 -5.56 3.13
N ASN A 30 -8.77 -6.43 3.81
CA ASN A 30 -7.43 -6.09 4.28
C ASN A 30 -6.48 -5.93 3.08
N LEU A 31 -5.67 -4.87 3.10
CA LEU A 31 -4.64 -4.58 2.11
C LEU A 31 -3.30 -5.18 2.54
N TYR A 32 -2.63 -5.89 1.64
CA TYR A 32 -1.33 -6.51 1.90
C TYR A 32 -0.26 -6.04 0.94
N ALA A 33 0.95 -5.87 1.45
CA ALA A 33 2.15 -5.60 0.67
C ALA A 33 3.32 -6.43 1.20
N VAL A 34 4.06 -7.08 0.30
CA VAL A 34 5.23 -7.89 0.66
C VAL A 34 6.46 -7.00 0.72
N ASN A 35 7.37 -7.29 1.66
CA ASN A 35 8.59 -6.52 1.91
C ASN A 35 8.34 -5.03 2.15
N PHE A 36 7.18 -4.69 2.73
CA PHE A 36 6.89 -3.34 3.18
C PHE A 36 7.75 -2.98 4.40
N GLU A 37 8.48 -1.87 4.30
CA GLU A 37 9.48 -1.36 5.28
C GLU A 37 10.72 -2.25 5.49
N ARG A 38 10.55 -3.57 5.65
CA ARG A 38 11.61 -4.56 5.89
C ARG A 38 11.48 -5.75 4.95
N GLU A 39 12.59 -6.31 4.48
CA GLU A 39 12.56 -7.53 3.68
C GLU A 39 12.12 -8.76 4.49
N HIS A 40 11.53 -9.74 3.82
CA HIS A 40 10.96 -10.98 4.34
C HIS A 40 9.78 -10.76 5.30
N THR A 41 8.96 -9.74 5.04
CA THR A 41 7.72 -9.47 5.81
C THR A 41 6.52 -9.24 4.89
N ILE A 42 5.33 -9.23 5.49
CA ILE A 42 4.10 -8.78 4.83
C ILE A 42 3.48 -7.70 5.72
N GLY A 43 3.36 -6.48 5.19
CA GLY A 43 2.56 -5.43 5.80
C GLY A 43 1.09 -5.68 5.55
N ARG A 44 0.25 -5.36 6.54
CA ARG A 44 -1.21 -5.43 6.45
C ARG A 44 -1.79 -4.09 6.90
N VAL A 45 -2.75 -3.58 6.14
CA VAL A 45 -3.59 -2.45 6.54
C VAL A 45 -5.04 -2.93 6.54
N THR A 46 -5.74 -2.77 7.65
CA THR A 46 -7.17 -3.09 7.77
C THR A 46 -8.03 -2.05 7.04
N PRO A 47 -9.31 -2.33 6.75
CA PRO A 47 -10.24 -1.33 6.20
C PRO A 47 -10.35 -0.05 7.06
N ASP A 48 -10.07 -0.14 8.36
CA ASP A 48 -10.06 0.99 9.29
C ASP A 48 -8.74 1.78 9.28
N GLY A 49 -7.74 1.32 8.55
CA GLY A 49 -6.46 2.00 8.36
C GLY A 49 -5.36 1.63 9.37
N GLU A 50 -5.58 0.60 10.19
CA GLU A 50 -4.57 0.04 11.11
C GLU A 50 -3.58 -0.91 10.42
#